data_AF-A0A1J3K739-F1
#
_entry.id   AF-A0A1J3K739-F1
#
_cell.length_a   1.000
_cell.length_b   1.000
_cell.length_c   1.000
_cell.angle_alpha   90.00
_cell.angle_beta   90.00
_cell.angle_gamma   90.00
#
_symmetry.space_group_name_H-M   'P 1'
#
loop_
_entity.id
_entity.type
_entity.pdbx_description
1 polymer ?
#
loop_
_entity_poly.entity_id
_entity_poly.type
_entity_poly.pdbx_seq_one_letter_code
_entity_poly.pdbx_strand_id
1 'polypeptide(L)' 'SLLKVYMNPNISEHEKEFLLKDLKLEGLMGDERNLGKVGSTRIYRVLMSTIGDVNTDEVENGPSQIHDLS' A
#
# COMPACT_ATOMS: atom_id res chain seq x y z
N SER A 1 -13.10 -6.64 -11.25
CA SER A 1 -11.91 -5.77 -11.39
C SER A 1 -11.59 -5.16 -10.04
N LEU A 2 -10.33 -4.80 -9.79
CA LEU A 2 -9.89 -4.20 -8.53
C LEU A 2 -10.67 -2.94 -8.16
N LEU A 3 -10.91 -2.05 -9.14
CA LEU A 3 -11.66 -0.81 -8.94
C LEU A 3 -13.08 -1.03 -8.40
N LYS A 4 -13.80 -2.07 -8.85
CA LYS A 4 -15.13 -2.40 -8.33
C LYS A 4 -15.11 -2.77 -6.85
N VAL A 5 -14.03 -3.41 -6.39
CA VAL A 5 -13.87 -3.76 -4.97
C VAL A 5 -13.57 -2.51 -4.15
N TYR A 6 -12.69 -1.62 -4.64
CA TYR A 6 -12.42 -0.34 -3.96
C TYR A 6 -13.62 0.61 -3.94
N MET A 7 -14.52 0.53 -4.92
CA MET A 7 -15.76 1.32 -4.92
C MET A 7 -16.90 0.70 -4.10
N ASN A 8 -16.70 -0.46 -3.46
CA ASN A 8 -17.73 -1.04 -2.60
C ASN A 8 -17.91 -0.18 -1.32
N PRO A 9 -19.11 0.38 -1.06
CA PRO A 9 -19.34 1.20 0.13
C PRO A 9 -19.41 0.38 1.43
N ASN A 10 -19.56 -0.94 1.33
CA ASN A 10 -19.64 -1.83 2.49
C ASN A 10 -18.27 -2.27 3.02
N ILE A 11 -17.18 -1.88 2.35
CA ILE A 11 -15.81 -2.14 2.78
C ILE A 11 -15.26 -0.82 3.32
N SER A 12 -14.67 -0.84 4.51
CA SER A 12 -14.06 0.36 5.09
C SER A 12 -12.84 0.83 4.31
N GLU A 13 -12.47 2.12 4.43
CA GLU A 13 -11.25 2.64 3.80
C GLU A 13 -10.00 1.92 4.29
N HIS A 14 -9.92 1.59 5.58
CA HIS A 14 -8.81 0.84 6.17
C HIS A 14 -8.66 -0.56 5.55
N GLU A 15 -9.77 -1.28 5.36
CA GLU A 15 -9.74 -2.59 4.70
C GLU A 15 -9.30 -2.47 3.24
N LYS A 16 -9.70 -1.39 2.54
CA LYS A 16 -9.26 -1.12 1.17
C LYS A 16 -7.75 -0.83 1.09
N GLU A 17 -7.20 -0.08 2.03
CA GLU A 17 -5.75 0.19 2.09
C GLU A 17 -4.92 -1.09 2.18
N PHE A 18 -5.42 -2.12 2.86
CA PHE A 18 -4.71 -3.38 3.07
C PHE A 18 -5.19 -4.55 2.19
N LEU A 19 -6.09 -4.28 1.23
CA LEU A 19 -6.70 -5.31 0.39
C LEU A 19 -5.69 -6.18 -0.35
N LEU A 20 -4.54 -5.60 -0.71
CA LEU A 20 -3.49 -6.24 -1.51
C LEU A 20 -2.27 -6.63 -0.69
N LYS A 21 -2.28 -6.52 0.64
CA LYS A 21 -1.06 -6.74 1.47
C LYS A 21 -0.47 -8.14 1.30
N ASP A 22 -1.31 -9.13 1.02
CA ASP A 22 -0.93 -10.54 0.86
C ASP A 22 -0.85 -10.96 -0.62
N LEU A 23 -0.93 -10.01 -1.56
CA LEU A 23 -0.76 -10.29 -2.99
C LEU A 23 0.66 -10.79 -3.23
N LYS A 24 0.78 -12.04 -3.67
CA LYS A 24 2.06 -12.65 -4.04
C LYS A 24 2.62 -11.98 -5.30
N LEU A 25 3.89 -11.59 -5.23
CA LEU A 25 4.66 -11.09 -6.37
C LEU A 25 5.55 -12.22 -6.85
N GLU A 26 5.45 -12.53 -8.15
CA GLU A 26 6.38 -13.44 -8.80
C GLU A 26 7.74 -12.74 -8.90
N GLY A 27 8.73 -13.24 -8.17
CA GLY A 27 10.09 -12.71 -8.19
C GLY A 27 10.87 -13.21 -9.40
N LEU A 28 11.64 -12.32 -10.04
CA LEU A 28 12.68 -12.68 -11.01
C LEU A 28 13.76 -13.62 -10.44
N MET A 29 13.85 -13.76 -9.12
CA MET A 29 14.92 -14.52 -8.42
C MET A 29 14.38 -15.57 -7.43
N GLY A 30 13.13 -16.03 -7.57
CA GLY A 30 12.62 -17.20 -6.84
C GLY A 30 12.12 -16.98 -5.40
N ASP A 31 12.34 -15.80 -4.82
CA ASP A 31 11.72 -15.45 -3.53
C ASP A 31 10.28 -14.95 -3.76
N GLU A 32 9.30 -15.79 -3.40
CA GLU A 32 7.91 -15.36 -3.27
C GLU A 32 7.82 -14.28 -2.19
N ARG A 33 7.54 -13.04 -2.59
CA ARG A 33 7.31 -11.93 -1.67
C ARG A 33 5.88 -11.43 -1.80
N ASN A 34 5.28 -11.06 -0.68
CA ASN A 34 3.99 -10.37 -0.70
C ASN A 34 4.21 -8.87 -0.95
N LEU A 35 3.25 -8.21 -1.59
CA LEU A 35 3.26 -6.76 -1.82
C LEU A 35 3.41 -5.96 -0.52
N GLY A 36 2.87 -6.49 0.58
CA GLY A 36 2.96 -5.88 1.90
C GLY A 36 2.03 -4.69 2.08
N LYS A 37 1.97 -4.23 3.34
CA LYS A 37 1.11 -3.12 3.78
C LYS A 37 1.37 -1.83 2.99
N VAL A 38 2.64 -1.44 2.90
CA VAL A 38 3.10 -0.22 2.20
C VAL A 38 2.68 -0.22 0.73
N GLY A 39 2.95 -1.31 0.01
CA GLY A 39 2.60 -1.41 -1.41
C GLY A 39 1.08 -1.40 -1.63
N SER A 40 0.34 -2.10 -0.78
CA SER A 40 -1.12 -2.11 -0.81
C SER A 40 -1.71 -0.71 -0.62
N THR A 41 -1.28 0.01 0.40
CA THR A 41 -1.74 1.38 0.70
C THR A 41 -1.41 2.33 -0.45
N ARG A 42 -0.22 2.21 -1.06
CA ARG A 42 0.19 3.05 -2.18
C ARG A 42 -0.72 2.86 -3.40
N ILE A 43 -1.04 1.60 -3.74
CA ILE A 43 -1.94 1.28 -4.86
C ILE A 43 -3.35 1.83 -4.59
N TYR A 44 -3.86 1.64 -3.37
CA TYR A 44 -5.16 2.19 -2.98
C TYR A 44 -5.22 3.70 -3.19
N ARG A 45 -4.26 4.44 -2.62
CA ARG A 45 -4.20 5.90 -2.75
C ARG A 45 -4.15 6.34 -4.21
N VAL A 46 -3.26 5.76 -5.02
CA VAL A 46 -3.14 6.11 -6.45
C VAL A 46 -4.45 5.88 -7.21
N LEU A 47 -5.12 4.75 -6.98
CA LEU A 47 -6.34 4.41 -7.70
C LEU A 47 -7.57 5.22 -7.25
N MET A 48 -7.58 5.68 -6.01
CA MET A 48 -8.72 6.39 -5.42
C MET A 48 -8.53 7.90 -5.34
N SER A 49 -7.34 8.42 -5.63
CA SER A 49 -7.08 9.86 -5.60
C SER A 49 -7.85 10.60 -6.68
N THR A 50 -8.39 11.76 -6.32
CA THR A 50 -8.91 12.73 -7.30
C THR A 50 -7.75 13.50 -7.94
N ILE A 51 -8.00 14.11 -9.10
CA ILE A 51 -6.98 14.90 -9.82
C ILE A 51 -6.39 15.96 -8.88
N GLY A 52 -5.07 15.89 -8.63
CA GLY A 52 -4.33 16.84 -7.80
C GLY A 52 -4.06 16.43 -6.35
N ASP A 53 -4.54 15.27 -5.90
CA ASP A 53 -4.48 14.83 -4.49
C ASP A 53 -3.41 13.75 -4.20
N VAL A 54 -2.62 13.34 -5.20
CA VAL A 54 -1.66 12.25 -5.01
C VAL A 54 -0.38 12.77 -4.33
N ASN A 55 -0.32 12.66 -3.00
CA ASN A 55 0.92 12.80 -2.24
C ASN A 55 1.28 11.43 -1.65
N THR A 56 2.15 10.67 -2.34
CA THR A 56 2.49 9.29 -1.95
C THR A 56 3.70 9.18 -1.03
N ASP A 57 4.34 10.30 -0.71
CA ASP A 57 5.65 10.35 -0.05
C ASP A 57 5.57 10.05 1.46
N GLU A 58 4.38 10.16 2.05
CA GLU A 58 4.17 9.90 3.49
C GLU A 58 4.16 8.41 3.86
N VAL A 59 4.16 7.49 2.89
CA VAL A 59 4.13 6.04 3.18
C VAL A 59 5.54 5.51 3.51
N GLU A 60 6.61 6.30 3.34
CA GLU A 60 8.00 5.83 3.51
C GLU A 60 8.62 6.09 4.91
N ASN A 61 7.97 6.81 5.82
CA ASN A 61 8.52 7.03 7.16
C ASN A 61 7.98 6.03 8.20
N GLY A 62 8.59 4.84 8.24
CA GLY A 62 8.74 4.13 9.52
C GLY A 62 9.63 4.96 10.46
N PRO A 63 9.52 4.81 11.80
CA PRO A 63 10.39 5.54 12.72
C PRO A 63 11.84 5.26 12.34
N SER A 64 12.55 6.30 11.90
CA SER A 64 13.98 6.28 11.72
C SER A 64 14.61 5.80 13.03
N GLN A 65 15.29 4.65 12.97
CA GLN A 65 16.20 4.23 14.03
C GLN A 65 17.23 5.35 14.18
N ILE A 66 17.03 6.20 15.19
CA ILE A 66 18.05 7.13 15.64
C ILE A 66 19.14 6.24 16.25
N HIS A 67 20.24 6.15 15.51
CA HIS A 67 21.53 5.72 16.03
C HIS A 67 21.90 6.68 17.16
N ASP A 68 21.64 6.30 18.41
CA ASP A 68 22.29 6.96 19.54
C ASP A 68 23.75 6.51 19.57
N LEU A 69 24.60 7.32 18.95
CA LEU A 69 25.99 7.43 19.34
C LEU A 69 26.03 8.22 20.65
N SER A 70 26.26 7.52 21.77
CA SER A 70 26.89 8.07 22.97
C SER A 70 27.82 7.03 23.58
#